data_AF-A0AAI9CM30-F1
#
_entry.id   AF-A0AAI9CM30-F1
#
_cell.length_a   1.000
_cell.length_b   1.000
_cell.length_c   1.000
_cell.angle_alpha   90.00
_cell.angle_beta   90.00
_cell.angle_gamma   90.00
#
_symmetry.space_group_name_H-M   'P 1'
#
loop_
_entity.id
_entity.type
_entity.pdbx_description
1 polymer ?
#
loop_
_entity_poly.entity_id
_entity_poly.type
_entity_poly.pdbx_seq_one_letter_code
_entity_poly.pdbx_strand_id
1 'polypeptide(L)' 'MNRPVLVTVDHARAAKLGEGNGVLCAAGIRTWMGRHGLDLRQFLDEGLPAEQFEALDDAFAQRLALIAREEAGRG' A
#
# COMPACT_ATOMS: atom_id res chain seq x y z
N MET A 1 -1.69 -18.21 -15.07
CA MET A 1 -2.57 -17.13 -14.58
C MET A 1 -1.78 -16.32 -13.55
N ASN A 2 -1.51 -15.04 -13.79
CA ASN A 2 -0.78 -14.21 -12.83
C ASN A 2 -1.75 -13.83 -11.70
N ARG A 3 -1.50 -14.28 -10.46
CA ARG A 3 -2.32 -13.85 -9.32
C ARG A 3 -2.16 -12.33 -9.19
N PRO A 4 -3.25 -11.56 -9.08
CA PRO A 4 -3.13 -10.13 -8.84
C PRO A 4 -2.37 -9.94 -7.52
N VAL A 5 -1.31 -9.14 -7.56
CA VAL A 5 -0.53 -8.79 -6.38
C VAL A 5 -1.37 -7.79 -5.57
N LEU A 6 -1.81 -8.21 -4.39
CA LEU A 6 -2.62 -7.39 -3.50
C LEU A 6 -1.72 -6.71 -2.47
N VAL A 7 -1.85 -5.40 -2.37
CA VAL A 7 -1.27 -4.59 -1.32
C VAL A 7 -2.23 -4.58 -0.14
N THR A 8 -1.76 -5.01 1.03
CA THR A 8 -2.55 -5.06 2.26
C THR A 8 -1.94 -4.14 3.31
N VAL A 9 -2.60 -4.07 4.47
CA VAL A 9 -2.12 -3.33 5.64
C VAL A 9 -0.75 -3.80 6.14
N ASP A 10 -0.38 -5.06 5.89
CA ASP A 10 0.91 -5.59 6.33
C ASP A 10 2.06 -4.96 5.54
N HIS A 11 1.88 -4.87 4.22
CA HIS A 11 2.81 -4.13 3.35
C HIS A 11 2.91 -2.65 3.74
N ALA A 12 1.81 -2.01 4.16
CA ALA A 12 1.84 -0.63 4.67
C ALA A 12 2.64 -0.48 5.96
N ARG A 13 2.61 -1.49 6.84
CA ARG A 13 3.44 -1.51 8.04
C ARG A 13 4.91 -1.75 7.71
N ALA A 14 5.20 -2.65 6.77
CA ALA A 14 6.55 -2.92 6.27
C ALA A 14 7.15 -1.73 5.49
N ALA A 15 6.31 -0.93 4.83
CA ALA A 15 6.71 0.26 4.08
C ALA A 15 7.21 1.42 4.95
N LYS A 16 7.17 1.31 6.29
CA LYS A 16 7.72 2.33 7.20
C LYS A 16 9.17 2.69 6.84
N LEU A 17 9.32 3.89 6.28
CA LEU A 17 10.59 4.55 5.99
C LEU A 17 11.10 5.28 7.25
N GLY A 18 11.62 4.54 8.23
CA GLY A 18 12.36 5.12 9.36
C GLY A 18 11.63 6.18 10.20
N GLU A 19 12.37 6.85 11.09
CA GLU A 19 11.88 7.85 12.04
C GLU A 19 11.24 9.05 11.33
N GLY A 20 9.92 9.04 11.19
CA GLY A 20 9.11 10.24 10.97
C GLY A 20 8.48 10.42 9.59
N ASN A 21 8.72 9.54 8.60
CA ASN A 21 8.28 9.75 7.22
C ASN A 21 7.45 8.59 6.65
N GLY A 22 6.41 8.19 7.39
CA GLY A 22 5.39 7.26 6.90
C GLY A 22 4.02 7.61 7.47
N VAL A 23 2.95 7.13 6.82
CA VAL A 23 1.59 7.16 7.37
C VAL A 23 1.52 6.20 8.57
N LEU A 24 2.06 6.66 9.70
CA LEU A 24 2.33 5.86 10.89
C LEU A 24 1.07 5.53 11.70
N CYS A 25 -0.04 6.21 11.40
CA CYS A 25 -1.30 6.10 12.13
C CYS A 25 -2.47 5.83 11.16
N ALA A 26 -3.52 5.18 11.68
CA ALA A 26 -4.76 4.93 10.95
C ALA A 26 -5.36 6.23 10.36
N ALA A 27 -5.20 7.36 11.06
CA ALA A 27 -5.62 8.67 10.58
C ALA A 27 -4.79 9.19 9.39
N GLY A 28 -3.47 8.94 9.39
CA GLY A 28 -2.56 9.33 8.33
C GLY A 28 -2.85 8.55 7.04
N ILE A 29 -2.95 7.22 7.12
CA ILE A 29 -3.25 6.39 5.95
C ILE A 29 -4.65 6.69 5.41
N ARG A 30 -5.63 6.92 6.29
CA ARG A 30 -6.97 7.36 5.89
C ARG A 30 -6.96 8.69 5.14
N THR A 31 -6.22 9.67 5.65
CA THR A 31 -6.12 10.99 5.00
C THR A 31 -5.40 10.88 3.67
N TRP A 32 -4.30 10.12 3.60
CA TRP A 32 -3.55 9.88 2.38
C TRP A 32 -4.42 9.15 1.33
N MET A 33 -5.06 8.05 1.70
CA MET A 33 -5.98 7.34 0.80
C MET A 33 -7.13 8.22 0.32
N GLY A 34 -7.71 9.03 1.20
CA GLY A 34 -8.74 10.01 0.83
C GLY A 34 -8.25 11.07 -0.17
N ARG A 35 -6.97 11.45 -0.13
CA ARG A 35 -6.38 12.37 -1.13
C ARG A 35 -6.17 11.72 -2.49
N HIS A 36 -5.85 10.42 -2.51
CA HIS A 36 -5.63 9.66 -3.74
C HIS A 36 -6.90 8.99 -4.29
N GLY A 37 -8.04 9.10 -3.58
CA GLY A 37 -9.29 8.47 -3.98
C GLY A 37 -9.31 6.95 -3.79
N LEU A 38 -8.48 6.42 -2.88
CA LEU A 38 -8.41 4.99 -2.58
C LEU A 38 -9.43 4.58 -1.50
N ASP A 39 -10.01 3.40 -1.66
CA ASP A 39 -10.95 2.82 -0.71
C ASP A 39 -10.24 2.17 0.48
N LEU A 40 -10.14 2.92 1.59
CA LEU A 40 -9.56 2.41 2.83
C LEU A 40 -10.29 1.15 3.34
N ARG A 41 -11.62 1.09 3.21
CA ARG A 41 -12.38 -0.08 3.67
C ARG A 41 -11.98 -1.34 2.91
N GLN A 42 -11.94 -1.26 1.58
CA GLN A 42 -11.50 -2.37 0.74
C GLN A 42 -10.04 -2.76 1.04
N PHE A 43 -9.18 -1.77 1.23
CA PHE A 43 -7.78 -2.00 1.59
C PHE A 43 -7.61 -2.77 2.93
N LEU A 44 -8.47 -2.50 3.92
CA LEU A 44 -8.43 -3.16 5.22
C LEU A 44 -9.03 -4.57 5.19
N ASP A 45 -10.02 -4.82 4.33
CA ASP A 45 -10.78 -6.07 4.27
C ASP A 45 -10.14 -7.10 3.32
N GLU A 46 -9.88 -6.69 2.07
CA GLU A 46 -9.39 -7.55 1.00
C GLU A 46 -7.98 -7.16 0.51
N GLY A 47 -7.59 -5.89 0.72
CA GLY A 47 -6.43 -5.29 0.08
C GLY A 47 -6.80 -4.61 -1.25
N LEU A 48 -5.83 -3.91 -1.84
CA LEU A 48 -5.99 -3.22 -3.12
C LEU A 48 -4.90 -3.69 -4.10
N PRO A 49 -5.18 -3.78 -5.41
CA PRO A 49 -4.20 -4.25 -6.38
C PRO A 49 -2.99 -3.32 -6.48
N ALA A 50 -1.79 -3.89 -6.57
CA ALA A 50 -0.52 -3.15 -6.66
C ALA A 50 -0.49 -2.15 -7.81
N GLU A 51 -1.13 -2.47 -8.93
CA GLU A 51 -1.23 -1.59 -10.10
C GLU A 51 -1.90 -0.23 -9.77
N GLN A 52 -2.86 -0.20 -8.83
CA GLN A 52 -3.47 1.06 -8.41
C GLN A 52 -2.46 1.95 -7.67
N PHE A 53 -1.55 1.36 -6.89
CA PHE A 53 -0.50 2.11 -6.20
C PHE A 53 0.63 2.51 -7.14
N GLU A 54 0.97 1.68 -8.12
CA GLU A 54 1.97 2.00 -9.14
C GLU A 54 1.53 3.13 -10.06
N ALA A 55 0.22 3.28 -10.28
CA ALA A 55 -0.34 4.40 -11.02
C ALA A 55 -0.28 5.73 -10.25
N LEU A 56 -0.02 5.71 -8.94
CA LEU A 56 0.12 6.92 -8.12
C LEU A 56 1.55 7.45 -8.19
N ASP A 57 1.69 8.75 -8.45
CA ASP A 57 2.94 9.50 -8.37
C ASP A 57 3.27 9.84 -6.90
N ASP A 58 3.33 8.81 -6.05
CA ASP A 58 3.60 8.96 -4.62
C ASP A 58 4.66 7.95 -4.17
N ALA A 59 5.71 8.43 -3.51
CA ALA A 59 6.84 7.60 -3.07
C ALA A 59 6.41 6.49 -2.09
N PHE A 60 5.38 6.72 -1.27
CA PHE A 60 4.83 5.71 -0.38
C PHE A 60 4.03 4.65 -1.15
N ALA A 61 3.24 5.05 -2.15
CA ALA A 61 2.52 4.12 -3.02
C ALA A 61 3.47 3.21 -3.82
N GLN A 62 4.51 3.78 -4.42
CA GLN A 62 5.52 3.02 -5.16
C GLN A 62 6.22 2.00 -4.24
N ARG A 63 6.54 2.40 -3.01
CA ARG A 63 7.17 1.50 -2.01
C ARG A 63 6.22 0.39 -1.59
N LEU A 64 4.94 0.68 -1.38
CA LEU A 64 3.89 -0.30 -1.07
C LEU A 64 3.79 -1.38 -2.16
N ALA A 65 3.70 -0.97 -3.42
CA ALA A 65 3.61 -1.88 -4.55
C ALA A 65 4.86 -2.76 -4.68
N LEU A 66 6.05 -2.17 -4.48
CA LEU A 66 7.31 -2.89 -4.52
C LEU A 66 7.36 -3.99 -3.46
N ILE A 67 7.04 -3.67 -2.21
CA ILE A 67 7.04 -4.64 -1.10
C ILE A 67 6.04 -5.77 -1.38
N ALA A 68 4.83 -5.43 -1.83
CA ALA A 68 3.81 -6.43 -2.14
C ALA A 68 4.26 -7.37 -3.28
N ARG A 69 4.96 -6.84 -4.29
CA ARG A 69 5.52 -7.66 -5.37
C ARG A 69 6.66 -8.55 -4.91
N GLU A 70 7.55 -8.03 -4.06
CA GLU A 70 8.62 -8.82 -3.48
C GLU A 70 8.08 -9.97 -2.61
N GLU A 71 7.06 -9.69 -1.79
CA GLU A 71 6.42 -10.73 -0.97
C GLU A 71 5.73 -11.78 -1.84
N ALA A 72 4.96 -11.34 -2.84
CA ALA A 72 4.29 -12.24 -3.78
C ALA A 72 5.25 -13.11 -4.61
N GLY A 73 6.49 -12.64 -4.85
CA GLY A 73 7.54 -13.41 -5.52
C GLY A 73 8.36 -14.31 -4.58
N ARG A 74 8.27 -14.12 -3.26
CA ARG A 74 8.98 -14.93 -2.24
C ARG A 74 8.12 -16.07 -1.66
N GLY A 75 6.80 -16.02 -1.82
CA GLY A 75 5.86 -17.08 -1.41
C GLY A 75 5.54 -18.08 -2.51
#